data_AF-A0A1B7ZF85-F1
#
_entry.id   AF-A0A1B7ZF85-F1
#
_cell.length_a   1.000
_cell.length_b   1.000
_cell.length_c   1.000
_cell.angle_alpha   90.00
_cell.angle_beta   90.00
_cell.angle_gamma   90.00
#
_symmetry.space_group_name_H-M   'P 1'
#
loop_
_entity.id
_entity.type
_entity.pdbx_description
1 polymer ?
#
loop_
_entity_poly.entity_id
_entity_poly.type
_entity_poly.pdbx_seq_one_letter_code
_entity_poly.pdbx_strand_id
1 'polypeptide(L)'
;MKNQRSPQEVNAGSMADIAFLLLIFFLVTTSIENDAGLNRSMPPDITDNSVDIKERNLFEISINDADKIMAEGDIIHPKILREKVIAFIDNGGFSMQEEGYCSYCKGEGLADSSENPDKAIISIKAQRNSSYPVYVAVQNEVIGAYNSLRNRESLRLFNTTYEAINSTYYNEEISVEQKGILKERLEIIRALFPQKILEPETVNN
;
A
#
# COMPACT_ATOMS: atom_id res chain seq x y z
N MET A 1 74.85 -21.59 -15.80
CA MET A 1 74.40 -21.32 -14.41
C MET A 1 73.02 -20.68 -14.47
N LYS A 2 71.98 -21.36 -13.98
CA LYS A 2 70.59 -20.86 -13.99
C LYS A 2 70.27 -20.40 -12.57
N ASN A 3 70.21 -19.09 -12.35
CA ASN A 3 69.83 -18.51 -11.05
C ASN A 3 68.35 -18.81 -10.78
N GLN A 4 68.07 -19.70 -9.82
CA GLN A 4 66.75 -19.82 -9.22
C GLN A 4 66.56 -18.68 -8.23
N ARG A 5 65.72 -17.70 -8.59
CA ARG A 5 65.11 -16.77 -7.61
C ARG A 5 64.09 -17.59 -6.83
N SER A 6 64.32 -17.78 -5.53
CA SER A 6 63.31 -18.28 -4.60
C SER A 6 62.11 -17.32 -4.61
N PRO A 7 60.87 -17.80 -4.76
CA PRO A 7 59.70 -16.94 -4.73
C PRO A 7 59.62 -16.23 -3.38
N GLN A 8 59.32 -14.94 -3.41
CA GLN A 8 59.23 -14.10 -2.22
C GLN A 8 58.03 -14.56 -1.39
N GLU A 9 58.29 -15.08 -0.18
CA GLU A 9 57.23 -15.51 0.72
C GLU A 9 56.42 -14.30 1.20
N VAL A 10 55.11 -14.38 1.01
CA VAL A 10 54.18 -13.34 1.40
C VAL A 10 53.89 -13.53 2.90
N ASN A 11 53.95 -12.46 3.69
CA ASN A 11 53.67 -12.51 5.12
C ASN A 11 52.18 -12.85 5.36
N ALA A 12 51.88 -14.14 5.46
CA ALA A 12 50.54 -14.66 5.64
C ALA A 12 49.92 -14.24 6.98
N GLY A 13 50.75 -14.01 8.01
CA GLY A 13 50.28 -13.51 9.31
C GLY A 13 49.67 -12.12 9.21
N SER A 14 50.38 -11.16 8.58
CA SER A 14 49.87 -9.79 8.40
C SER A 14 48.68 -9.73 7.45
N MET A 15 48.63 -10.61 6.45
CA MET A 15 47.48 -10.72 5.55
C MET A 15 46.25 -11.28 6.27
N ALA A 16 46.43 -12.27 7.14
CA ALA A 16 45.35 -12.87 7.93
C ALA A 16 44.78 -11.88 8.97
N ASP A 17 45.62 -11.10 9.63
CA ASP A 17 45.18 -10.12 10.64
C ASP A 17 44.30 -9.03 10.03
N ILE A 18 44.73 -8.47 8.88
CA ILE A 18 43.96 -7.46 8.16
C ILE A 18 42.63 -8.04 7.66
N ALA A 19 42.64 -9.26 7.10
CA ALA A 19 41.42 -9.90 6.65
C ALA A 19 40.44 -10.16 7.81
N PHE A 20 40.94 -10.56 8.98
CA PHE A 20 40.12 -10.84 10.17
C PHE A 20 39.50 -9.57 10.76
N LEU A 21 40.27 -8.48 10.85
CA LEU A 21 39.76 -7.18 11.29
C LEU A 21 38.71 -6.62 10.33
N LEU A 22 38.90 -6.76 9.02
CA LEU A 22 37.90 -6.38 8.04
C LEU A 22 36.63 -7.23 8.15
N LEU A 23 36.75 -8.53 8.44
CA LEU A 23 35.60 -9.41 8.62
C LEU A 23 34.81 -9.05 9.88
N ILE A 24 35.48 -8.76 11.00
CA ILE A 24 34.80 -8.26 12.22
C ILE A 24 34.20 -6.88 11.97
N PHE A 25 34.90 -5.98 11.29
CA PHE A 25 34.38 -4.67 10.94
C PHE A 25 33.08 -4.82 10.13
N PHE A 26 33.10 -5.60 9.04
CA PHE A 26 31.89 -5.89 8.29
C PHE A 26 30.82 -6.54 9.16
N LEU A 27 31.13 -7.56 9.97
CA LEU A 27 30.16 -8.23 10.83
C LEU A 27 29.51 -7.30 11.89
N VAL A 28 30.27 -6.35 12.44
CA VAL A 28 29.83 -5.44 13.50
C VAL A 28 29.11 -4.22 12.92
N THR A 29 29.55 -3.71 11.77
CA THR A 29 28.92 -2.54 11.14
C THR A 29 27.83 -2.92 10.14
N THR A 30 27.69 -4.19 9.75
CA THR A 30 26.52 -4.66 9.00
C THR A 30 25.36 -4.85 9.98
N SER A 31 24.63 -3.77 10.28
CA SER A 31 23.24 -3.93 10.65
C SER A 31 22.47 -4.31 9.39
N ILE A 32 21.83 -5.47 9.39
CA ILE A 32 20.73 -5.71 8.45
C ILE A 32 19.59 -4.83 8.95
N GLU A 33 19.55 -3.58 8.51
CA GLU A 33 18.36 -2.76 8.64
C GLU A 33 17.29 -3.41 7.77
N ASN A 34 16.35 -4.11 8.42
CA ASN A 34 15.09 -4.48 7.79
C ASN A 34 14.29 -3.18 7.66
N ASP A 35 14.63 -2.38 6.65
CA ASP A 35 13.73 -1.38 6.11
C ASP A 35 12.58 -2.15 5.45
N ALA A 36 11.64 -2.62 6.27
CA ALA A 36 10.30 -2.95 5.81
C ALA A 36 9.64 -1.63 5.39
N GLY A 37 10.14 -1.06 4.29
CA GLY A 37 9.57 0.10 3.66
C GLY A 37 8.16 -0.23 3.17
N LEU A 38 7.30 0.77 3.16
CA LEU A 38 5.98 0.65 2.57
C LEU A 38 6.16 0.48 1.05
N ASN A 39 6.08 -0.76 0.54
CA ASN A 39 6.22 -1.03 -0.90
C ASN A 39 5.03 -0.44 -1.65
N ARG A 40 5.18 0.80 -2.14
CA ARG A 40 4.19 1.53 -2.93
C ARG A 40 4.73 1.81 -4.32
N SER A 41 3.87 1.57 -5.30
CA SER A 41 4.05 2.18 -6.61
C SER A 41 3.74 3.66 -6.47
N MET A 42 4.59 4.50 -7.07
CA MET A 42 4.30 5.92 -7.24
C MET A 42 3.03 6.06 -8.10
N PRO A 43 2.13 7.00 -7.77
CA PRO A 43 1.04 7.36 -8.67
C PRO A 43 1.61 7.74 -10.05
N PRO A 44 0.93 7.41 -11.16
CA PRO A 44 1.33 7.88 -12.47
C PRO A 44 1.34 9.41 -12.51
N ASP A 45 2.30 10.00 -13.23
CA ASP A 45 2.38 11.45 -13.45
C ASP A 45 1.09 11.93 -14.13
N ILE A 46 0.28 12.70 -13.40
CA ILE A 46 -0.97 13.26 -13.92
C ILE A 46 -0.64 14.43 -14.86
N THR A 47 -0.83 14.22 -16.17
CA THR A 47 -0.90 15.31 -17.14
C THR A 47 -2.22 16.05 -16.96
N ASP A 48 -2.12 17.21 -16.33
CA ASP A 48 -3.07 18.34 -16.37
C ASP A 48 -4.52 18.02 -16.72
N ASN A 49 -5.34 17.84 -15.68
CA ASN A 49 -6.72 18.29 -15.61
C ASN A 49 -7.05 18.39 -14.11
N SER A 50 -7.39 19.58 -13.60
CA SER A 50 -8.00 19.71 -12.29
C SER A 50 -9.35 18.99 -12.31
N VAL A 51 -9.36 17.71 -11.98
CA VAL A 51 -10.60 16.94 -11.83
C VAL A 51 -11.34 17.56 -10.66
N ASP A 52 -12.50 18.15 -10.93
CA ASP A 52 -13.40 18.65 -9.90
C ASP A 52 -13.94 17.46 -9.10
N ILE A 53 -13.32 17.21 -7.95
CA ILE A 53 -13.71 16.14 -7.02
C ILE A 53 -14.81 16.69 -6.12
N LYS A 54 -15.99 16.09 -6.20
CA LYS A 54 -17.08 16.41 -5.27
C LYS A 54 -16.65 16.10 -3.84
N GLU A 55 -16.95 17.01 -2.92
CA GLU A 55 -16.60 16.89 -1.50
C GLU A 55 -17.11 15.57 -0.87
N ARG A 56 -18.34 15.15 -1.20
CA ARG A 56 -18.92 13.86 -0.77
C ARG A 56 -18.18 12.61 -1.24
N ASN A 57 -17.31 12.74 -2.24
CA ASN A 57 -16.47 11.66 -2.76
C ASN A 57 -15.07 11.65 -2.13
N LEU A 58 -14.79 12.57 -1.21
CA LEU A 58 -13.56 12.63 -0.44
C LEU A 58 -13.82 12.14 0.99
N PHE A 59 -13.06 11.12 1.42
CA PHE A 59 -13.04 10.69 2.80
C PHE A 59 -11.77 11.20 3.47
N GLU A 60 -11.91 12.11 4.43
CA GLU A 60 -10.77 12.77 5.06
C GLU A 60 -10.36 12.06 6.34
N ILE A 61 -9.10 11.63 6.39
CA ILE A 61 -8.44 11.07 7.56
C ILE A 61 -7.31 12.01 7.93
N SER A 62 -7.30 12.47 9.18
CA SER A 62 -6.22 13.27 9.73
C SER A 62 -5.63 12.67 11.00
N ILE A 63 -4.32 12.81 11.16
CA ILE A 63 -3.57 12.36 12.33
C ILE A 63 -2.95 13.59 12.96
N ASN A 64 -3.29 13.86 14.22
CA ASN A 64 -2.75 15.01 14.93
C ASN A 64 -1.44 14.71 15.67
N ASP A 65 -0.82 15.74 16.25
CA ASP A 65 0.44 15.68 17.01
C ASP A 65 0.32 14.85 18.30
N ALA A 66 -0.91 14.56 18.74
CA ALA A 66 -1.19 13.70 19.88
C ALA A 66 -1.53 12.26 19.46
N ASP A 67 -1.21 11.87 18.23
CA ASP A 67 -1.47 10.55 17.64
C ASP A 67 -2.95 10.15 17.61
N LYS A 68 -3.86 11.13 17.69
CA LYS A 68 -5.29 10.88 17.54
C LYS A 68 -5.65 10.91 16.07
N ILE A 69 -6.42 9.90 15.68
CA ILE A 69 -6.95 9.75 14.33
C ILE A 69 -8.33 10.37 14.30
N MET A 70 -8.54 11.31 13.39
CA MET A 70 -9.82 11.92 13.10
C MET A 70 -10.24 11.52 11.69
N ALA A 71 -11.46 11.00 11.52
CA ALA A 71 -12.03 10.68 10.21
C ALA A 71 -13.42 11.30 10.10
N GLU A 72 -13.69 12.03 9.02
CA GLU A 72 -14.95 12.78 8.83
C GLU A 72 -15.31 13.69 10.02
N GLY A 73 -14.28 14.30 10.65
CA GLY A 73 -14.45 15.17 11.82
C GLY A 73 -14.57 14.46 13.17
N ASP A 74 -14.70 13.13 13.20
CA ASP A 74 -14.81 12.35 14.45
C ASP A 74 -13.48 11.73 14.86
N ILE A 75 -13.12 11.83 16.14
CA ILE A 75 -11.97 11.09 16.69
C ILE A 75 -12.34 9.61 16.84
N ILE A 76 -11.60 8.73 16.16
CA ILE A 76 -11.92 7.30 16.10
C ILE A 76 -10.70 6.41 16.40
N HIS A 77 -10.98 5.17 16.79
CA HIS A 77 -9.97 4.13 16.94
C HIS A 77 -9.66 3.49 15.57
N PRO A 78 -8.41 3.05 15.30
CA PRO A 78 -8.02 2.43 14.02
C PRO A 78 -8.97 1.32 13.53
N LYS A 79 -9.46 0.46 14.42
CA LYS A 79 -10.39 -0.62 14.05
C LYS A 79 -11.71 -0.12 13.45
N ILE A 80 -12.24 1.00 13.96
CA ILE A 80 -13.48 1.62 13.46
C ILE A 80 -13.23 2.31 12.11
N LEU A 81 -12.01 2.81 11.89
CA LEU A 81 -11.63 3.44 10.63
C LEU A 81 -11.85 2.51 9.44
N ARG A 82 -11.46 1.23 9.56
CA ARG A 82 -11.67 0.26 8.48
C ARG A 82 -13.14 0.10 8.12
N GLU A 83 -14.01 -0.03 9.11
CA GLU A 83 -15.45 -0.20 8.88
C GLU A 83 -16.05 1.04 8.20
N LYS A 84 -15.67 2.24 8.64
CA LYS A 84 -16.09 3.50 8.01
C LYS A 84 -15.59 3.62 6.56
N VAL A 85 -14.33 3.26 6.30
CA VAL A 85 -13.75 3.31 4.94
C VAL A 85 -14.43 2.29 4.03
N ILE A 86 -14.75 1.08 4.51
CA ILE A 86 -15.54 0.09 3.76
C ILE A 86 -16.92 0.67 3.42
N ALA A 87 -17.63 1.19 4.42
CA ALA A 87 -18.96 1.77 4.22
C ALA A 87 -18.95 2.93 3.24
N PHE A 88 -17.92 3.79 3.31
CA PHE A 88 -17.72 4.88 2.38
C PHE A 88 -17.47 4.39 0.95
N ILE A 89 -16.49 3.52 0.72
CA ILE A 89 -16.14 3.05 -0.63
C ILE A 89 -17.30 2.25 -1.26
N ASP A 90 -17.98 1.43 -0.46
CA ASP A 90 -19.07 0.54 -0.90
C ASP A 90 -20.45 1.21 -0.86
N ASN A 91 -20.53 2.52 -0.60
CA ASN A 91 -21.78 3.25 -0.40
C ASN A 91 -22.73 3.13 -1.62
N GLY A 92 -22.23 3.49 -2.81
CA GLY A 92 -23.02 3.43 -4.05
C GLY A 92 -24.14 4.46 -4.11
N GLY A 93 -23.86 5.73 -3.82
CA GLY A 93 -24.85 6.82 -3.73
C GLY A 93 -25.56 7.21 -5.03
N PHE A 94 -25.17 6.66 -6.18
CA PHE A 94 -25.95 6.84 -7.42
C PHE A 94 -27.21 5.99 -7.45
N SER A 95 -28.28 6.53 -8.02
CA SER A 95 -29.51 5.80 -8.30
C SER A 95 -29.34 4.85 -9.49
N MET A 96 -30.19 3.81 -9.60
CA MET A 96 -30.13 2.84 -10.71
C MET A 96 -30.24 3.46 -12.13
N GLN A 97 -30.74 4.69 -12.22
CA GLN A 97 -30.97 5.42 -13.48
C GLN A 97 -29.82 6.36 -13.83
N GLU A 98 -28.87 6.54 -12.92
CA GLU A 98 -27.73 7.45 -13.10
C GLU A 98 -26.53 6.71 -13.71
N GLU A 99 -25.80 7.40 -14.58
CA GLU A 99 -24.57 6.88 -15.15
C GLU A 99 -23.51 6.74 -14.04
N GLY A 100 -22.94 5.53 -13.93
CA GLY A 100 -22.01 5.19 -12.86
C GLY A 100 -22.67 4.51 -11.65
N TYR A 101 -23.95 4.13 -11.74
CA TYR A 101 -24.61 3.25 -10.76
C TYR A 101 -23.76 2.03 -10.44
N CYS A 102 -23.52 1.80 -9.15
CA CYS A 102 -22.73 0.67 -8.68
C CYS A 102 -23.62 -0.56 -8.43
N SER A 103 -23.68 -1.47 -9.39
CA SER A 103 -24.50 -2.69 -9.30
C SER A 103 -23.98 -3.75 -8.31
N TYR A 104 -22.72 -3.63 -7.88
CA TYR A 104 -22.06 -4.55 -6.97
C TYR A 104 -21.80 -3.96 -5.57
N CYS A 105 -22.16 -2.69 -5.35
CA CYS A 105 -22.07 -2.05 -4.05
C CYS A 105 -23.13 -2.61 -3.09
N LYS A 106 -22.77 -2.72 -1.81
CA LYS A 106 -23.66 -3.24 -0.76
C LYS A 106 -23.83 -2.29 0.42
N GLY A 107 -23.36 -1.05 0.30
CA GLY A 107 -23.54 0.00 1.28
C GLY A 107 -24.95 0.56 1.30
N GLU A 108 -25.12 1.65 2.05
CA GLU A 108 -26.43 2.24 2.34
C GLU A 108 -27.00 3.11 1.21
N GLY A 109 -26.22 3.42 0.17
CA GLY A 109 -26.67 4.25 -0.95
C GLY A 109 -26.97 5.69 -0.54
N LEU A 110 -26.24 6.22 0.44
CA LEU A 110 -26.47 7.56 0.98
C LEU A 110 -26.07 8.62 -0.05
N ALA A 111 -26.94 9.63 -0.25
CA ALA A 111 -26.73 10.69 -1.23
C ALA A 111 -25.65 11.71 -0.82
N ASP A 112 -25.33 11.80 0.46
CA ASP A 112 -24.29 12.65 1.05
C ASP A 112 -22.94 11.94 1.20
N SER A 113 -22.83 10.67 0.79
CA SER A 113 -21.59 9.88 0.80
C SER A 113 -21.15 9.53 -0.63
N SER A 114 -20.15 8.66 -0.77
CA SER A 114 -19.49 8.39 -2.05
C SER A 114 -20.46 7.86 -3.11
N GLU A 115 -20.32 8.37 -4.32
CA GLU A 115 -21.20 8.00 -5.44
C GLU A 115 -20.98 6.54 -5.89
N ASN A 116 -19.73 6.11 -5.96
CA ASN A 116 -19.31 4.75 -6.29
C ASN A 116 -17.80 4.54 -5.95
N PRO A 117 -17.28 3.30 -6.01
CA PRO A 117 -15.88 3.01 -5.68
C PRO A 117 -14.85 3.68 -6.58
N ASP A 118 -15.22 4.00 -7.82
CA ASP A 118 -14.32 4.70 -8.74
C ASP A 118 -14.16 6.17 -8.34
N LYS A 119 -15.20 6.81 -7.85
CA LYS A 119 -15.13 8.21 -7.42
C LYS A 119 -14.67 8.39 -5.98
N ALA A 120 -14.78 7.37 -5.15
CA ALA A 120 -14.34 7.39 -3.76
C ALA A 120 -12.81 7.59 -3.65
N ILE A 121 -12.41 8.68 -3.00
CA ILE A 121 -11.02 9.04 -2.76
C ILE A 121 -10.78 9.11 -1.25
N ILE A 122 -9.73 8.45 -0.78
CA ILE A 122 -9.33 8.49 0.62
C ILE A 122 -8.15 9.47 0.76
N SER A 123 -8.32 10.54 1.53
CA SER A 123 -7.26 11.51 1.83
C SER A 123 -6.68 11.24 3.21
N ILE A 124 -5.36 11.07 3.31
CA ILE A 124 -4.66 10.84 4.57
C ILE A 124 -3.70 11.99 4.81
N LYS A 125 -3.97 12.79 5.85
CA LYS A 125 -3.17 13.93 6.27
C LYS A 125 -2.56 13.69 7.64
N ALA A 126 -1.24 13.63 7.74
CA ALA A 126 -0.55 13.47 9.00
C ALA A 126 0.13 14.79 9.41
N GLN A 127 0.02 15.22 10.67
CA GLN A 127 0.83 16.34 11.15
C GLN A 127 2.31 15.94 11.27
N ARG A 128 3.22 16.90 11.18
CA ARG A 128 4.68 16.64 11.16
C ARG A 128 5.19 15.89 12.39
N ASN A 129 4.58 16.12 13.57
CA ASN A 129 5.01 15.49 14.81
C ASN A 129 4.26 14.18 15.10
N SER A 130 3.36 13.75 14.21
CA SER A 130 2.67 12.46 14.36
C SER A 130 3.65 11.30 14.26
N SER A 131 3.41 10.28 15.06
CA SER A 131 4.25 9.10 15.15
C SER A 131 4.11 8.23 13.90
N TYR A 132 5.26 7.83 13.32
CA TYR A 132 5.30 6.97 12.15
C TYR A 132 4.51 5.65 12.33
N PRO A 133 4.61 4.92 13.46
CA PRO A 133 3.75 3.78 13.76
C PRO A 133 2.24 4.03 13.61
N VAL A 134 1.76 5.22 13.99
CA VAL A 134 0.33 5.56 13.94
C VAL A 134 -0.10 5.84 12.50
N TYR A 135 0.74 6.55 11.73
CA TYR A 135 0.56 6.69 10.29
C TYR A 135 0.49 5.34 9.58
N VAL A 136 1.42 4.42 9.87
CA VAL A 136 1.40 3.06 9.29
C VAL A 136 0.16 2.28 9.71
N ALA A 137 -0.29 2.41 10.97
CA ALA A 137 -1.52 1.78 11.43
C ALA A 137 -2.74 2.26 10.63
N VAL A 138 -2.90 3.57 10.42
CA VAL A 138 -3.97 4.15 9.59
C VAL A 138 -3.92 3.59 8.17
N GLN A 139 -2.73 3.56 7.56
CA GLN A 139 -2.54 3.03 6.21
C GLN A 139 -2.95 1.56 6.10
N ASN A 140 -2.59 0.75 7.08
CA ASN A 140 -2.95 -0.67 7.13
C ASN A 140 -4.47 -0.87 7.23
N GLU A 141 -5.17 0.00 7.97
CA GLU A 141 -6.63 -0.07 8.07
C GLU A 141 -7.32 0.29 6.75
N VAL A 142 -6.83 1.32 6.05
CA VAL A 142 -7.34 1.71 4.72
C VAL A 142 -7.06 0.61 3.69
N ILE A 143 -5.85 0.07 3.65
CA ILE A 143 -5.50 -1.05 2.75
C ILE A 143 -6.34 -2.29 3.10
N GLY A 144 -6.54 -2.56 4.38
CA GLY A 144 -7.41 -3.63 4.87
C GLY A 144 -8.85 -3.49 4.41
N ALA A 145 -9.38 -2.26 4.34
CA ALA A 145 -10.71 -1.98 3.79
C ALA A 145 -10.80 -2.36 2.30
N TYR A 146 -9.85 -1.90 1.48
CA TYR A 146 -9.78 -2.29 0.06
C TYR A 146 -9.67 -3.80 -0.13
N ASN A 147 -8.81 -4.46 0.62
CA ASN A 147 -8.64 -5.91 0.55
C ASN A 147 -9.93 -6.66 0.93
N SER A 148 -10.67 -6.17 1.91
CA SER A 148 -11.95 -6.76 2.32
C SER A 148 -12.99 -6.69 1.20
N LEU A 149 -13.09 -5.54 0.53
CA LEU A 149 -13.99 -5.34 -0.62
C LEU A 149 -13.57 -6.18 -1.84
N ARG A 150 -12.27 -6.16 -2.17
CA ARG A 150 -11.70 -6.94 -3.26
C ARG A 150 -11.86 -8.44 -3.04
N ASN A 151 -11.70 -8.92 -1.81
CA ASN A 151 -11.94 -10.31 -1.46
C ASN A 151 -13.36 -10.76 -1.71
N ARG A 152 -14.33 -9.94 -1.29
CA ARG A 152 -15.74 -10.23 -1.48
C ARG A 152 -16.05 -10.46 -2.96
N GLU A 153 -15.59 -9.56 -3.83
CA GLU A 153 -15.84 -9.70 -5.27
C GLU A 153 -15.01 -10.80 -5.92
N SER A 154 -13.78 -11.01 -5.46
CA SER A 154 -12.93 -12.12 -5.91
C SER A 154 -13.57 -13.47 -5.61
N LEU A 155 -14.14 -13.65 -4.42
CA LEU A 155 -14.88 -14.85 -4.04
C LEU A 155 -16.14 -15.01 -4.90
N ARG A 156 -16.87 -13.92 -5.16
CA ARG A 156 -18.07 -13.96 -6.01
C ARG A 156 -17.77 -14.34 -7.46
N LEU A 157 -16.69 -13.81 -8.04
CA LEU A 157 -16.36 -13.97 -9.45
C LEU A 157 -15.51 -15.22 -9.74
N PHE A 158 -14.57 -15.55 -8.85
CA PHE A 158 -13.54 -16.57 -9.10
C PHE A 158 -13.48 -17.65 -8.02
N ASN A 159 -14.35 -17.60 -7.01
CA ASN A 159 -14.38 -18.54 -5.88
C ASN A 159 -13.02 -18.68 -5.16
N THR A 160 -12.21 -17.62 -5.19
CA THR A 160 -10.88 -17.54 -4.57
C THR A 160 -10.71 -16.15 -3.97
N THR A 161 -10.05 -16.03 -2.81
CA THR A 161 -9.77 -14.73 -2.19
C THR A 161 -8.77 -13.91 -3.01
N TYR A 162 -8.91 -12.58 -2.97
CA TYR A 162 -7.98 -11.66 -3.62
C TYR A 162 -6.55 -11.85 -3.12
N GLU A 163 -6.32 -12.03 -1.82
CA GLU A 163 -4.95 -12.23 -1.31
C GLU A 163 -4.32 -13.52 -1.84
N ALA A 164 -5.09 -14.60 -1.94
CA ALA A 164 -4.57 -15.85 -2.51
C ALA A 164 -4.18 -15.69 -3.99
N ILE A 165 -5.01 -15.02 -4.80
CA ILE A 165 -4.68 -14.71 -6.20
C ILE A 165 -3.42 -13.83 -6.26
N ASN A 166 -3.38 -12.76 -5.46
CA ASN A 166 -2.27 -11.82 -5.43
C ASN A 166 -0.97 -12.50 -4.98
N SER A 167 -1.01 -13.29 -3.91
CA SER A 167 0.14 -14.06 -3.40
C SER A 167 0.63 -15.08 -4.42
N THR A 168 -0.27 -15.79 -5.11
CA THR A 168 0.09 -16.77 -6.12
C THR A 168 0.72 -16.10 -7.33
N TYR A 169 0.23 -14.93 -7.75
CA TYR A 169 0.76 -14.19 -8.90
C TYR A 169 2.23 -13.74 -8.74
N TYR A 170 2.63 -13.40 -7.50
CA TYR A 170 4.00 -13.00 -7.17
C TYR A 170 4.92 -14.18 -6.81
N ASN A 171 4.40 -15.41 -6.77
CA ASN A 171 5.23 -16.59 -6.58
C ASN A 171 6.11 -16.82 -7.84
N GLU A 172 7.37 -17.17 -7.65
CA GLU A 172 8.35 -17.38 -8.72
C GLU A 172 8.14 -18.72 -9.46
N GLU A 173 7.42 -19.67 -8.88
CA GLU A 173 7.27 -21.04 -9.38
C GLU A 173 6.08 -21.27 -10.35
N ILE A 174 5.40 -20.21 -10.81
CA ILE A 174 4.19 -20.34 -11.65
C ILE A 174 4.50 -20.28 -13.16
N SER A 175 3.70 -20.98 -13.97
CA SER A 175 3.84 -20.93 -15.43
C SER A 175 3.43 -19.56 -16.00
N VAL A 176 3.97 -19.20 -17.17
CA VAL A 176 3.64 -17.93 -17.86
C VAL A 176 2.14 -17.81 -18.16
N GLU A 177 1.51 -18.92 -18.54
CA GLU A 177 0.07 -18.98 -18.82
C GLU A 177 -0.76 -18.75 -17.56
N GLN A 178 -0.43 -19.43 -16.45
CA GLN A 178 -1.09 -19.24 -15.16
C GLN A 178 -0.93 -17.80 -14.66
N LYS A 179 0.26 -17.23 -14.83
CA LYS A 179 0.54 -15.83 -14.49
C LYS A 179 -0.33 -14.86 -15.29
N GLY A 180 -0.56 -15.13 -16.57
CA GLY A 180 -1.47 -14.36 -17.42
C GLY A 180 -2.91 -14.37 -16.90
N ILE A 181 -3.44 -15.55 -16.58
CA ILE A 181 -4.81 -15.70 -16.03
C ILE A 181 -4.95 -14.98 -14.69
N LEU A 182 -3.98 -15.14 -13.78
CA LEU A 182 -4.00 -14.46 -12.48
C LEU A 182 -3.93 -12.94 -12.63
N LYS A 183 -3.12 -12.45 -13.57
CA LYS A 183 -3.05 -11.02 -13.89
C LYS A 183 -4.41 -10.48 -14.31
N GLU A 184 -5.08 -11.14 -15.26
CA GLU A 184 -6.41 -10.72 -15.73
C GLU A 184 -7.42 -10.64 -14.59
N ARG A 185 -7.45 -11.66 -13.72
CA ARG A 185 -8.33 -11.66 -12.53
C ARG A 185 -8.04 -10.50 -11.60
N LEU A 186 -6.76 -10.21 -11.33
CA LEU A 186 -6.34 -9.09 -10.49
C LEU A 186 -6.77 -7.75 -11.09
N GLU A 187 -6.62 -7.56 -12.40
CA GLU A 187 -7.04 -6.32 -13.08
C GLU A 187 -8.56 -6.11 -13.00
N ILE A 188 -9.36 -7.16 -13.21
CA ILE A 188 -10.82 -7.08 -13.06
C ILE A 188 -11.21 -6.64 -11.63
N ILE A 189 -10.60 -7.26 -10.61
CA ILE A 189 -10.91 -6.94 -9.20
C ILE A 189 -10.44 -5.52 -8.83
N ARG A 190 -9.25 -5.12 -9.29
CA ARG A 190 -8.71 -3.77 -9.05
C ARG A 190 -9.53 -2.70 -9.77
N ALA A 191 -10.13 -3.01 -10.93
CA ALA A 191 -11.02 -2.10 -11.64
C ALA A 191 -12.37 -1.91 -10.94
N LEU A 192 -12.88 -2.93 -10.22
CA LEU A 192 -14.09 -2.78 -9.40
C LEU A 192 -13.84 -1.91 -8.16
N PHE A 193 -12.71 -2.10 -7.49
CA PHE A 193 -12.34 -1.30 -6.32
C PHE A 193 -10.96 -0.66 -6.53
N PRO A 194 -10.88 0.44 -7.30
CA PRO A 194 -9.63 1.13 -7.56
C PRO A 194 -9.13 1.79 -6.27
N GLN A 195 -7.84 1.61 -5.96
CA GLN A 195 -7.26 2.17 -4.75
C GLN A 195 -6.79 3.61 -5.03
N LYS A 196 -7.59 4.58 -4.60
CA LYS A 196 -7.35 6.02 -4.78
C LYS A 196 -7.08 6.66 -3.42
N ILE A 197 -5.80 6.66 -3.04
CA ILE A 197 -5.32 7.27 -1.79
C ILE A 197 -4.53 8.52 -2.16
N LEU A 198 -4.91 9.66 -1.58
CA LEU A 198 -4.20 10.93 -1.71
C LEU A 198 -3.52 11.28 -0.39
N GLU A 199 -2.31 11.79 -0.50
CA GLU A 199 -1.53 12.29 0.65
C GLU A 199 -1.18 13.75 0.35
N PRO A 200 -2.04 14.70 0.77
CA PRO A 200 -1.77 16.11 0.56
C PRO A 200 -0.56 16.56 1.37
N GLU A 201 0.20 17.50 0.81
CA GLU A 201 1.31 18.11 1.55
C GLU A 201 0.82 18.77 2.84
N THR A 202 1.66 18.72 3.87
CA THR A 202 1.36 19.37 5.15
C THR A 202 1.51 20.88 5.01
N VAL A 203 0.40 21.56 4.72
CA VAL A 203 0.35 23.03 4.75
C VAL A 203 0.47 23.48 6.21
N ASN A 204 1.56 24.19 6.50
CA ASN A 204 1.80 24.80 7.81
C ASN A 204 0.81 25.96 8.00
N ASN A 205 0.03 25.94 9.09
CA ASN A 205 -0.63 27.14 9.62
C ASN A 205 0.15 27.60 10.85
#